data_AF-A0A970X7S0-F1
#
_entry.id   AF-A0A970X7S0-F1
#
_cell.length_a   1.000
_cell.length_b   1.000
_cell.length_c   1.000
_cell.angle_alpha   90.00
_cell.angle_beta   90.00
_cell.angle_gamma   90.00
#
_symmetry.space_group_name_H-M   'P 1'
#
loop_
_entity.id
_entity.type
_entity.pdbx_description
1 polymer ?
#
loop_
_entity_poly.entity_id
_entity_poly.type
_entity_poly.pdbx_seq_one_letter_code
_entity_poly.pdbx_strand_id
1 'polypeptide(L)'
;MGKTEDKELYERLRTSGVRKKVARQLSDLPSEAESGAKVPKPQREAVERLEEAVSELRGHVAHGDRRAAGRKAARSRKAKAEKRSAAGRKAARRRAKA
;
A
#
# COMPACT_ATOMS: atom_id res chain seq x y z
N MET A 1 18.27 -10.66 -27.70
CA MET A 1 18.84 -10.55 -26.34
C MET A 1 17.94 -11.18 -25.25
N GLY A 2 16.64 -11.44 -25.50
CA GLY A 2 15.67 -11.79 -24.43
C GLY A 2 15.81 -13.13 -23.67
N LYS A 3 16.33 -14.22 -24.26
CA LYS A 3 16.35 -15.53 -23.55
C LYS A 3 17.19 -15.54 -22.26
N THR A 4 18.26 -14.76 -22.23
CA THR A 4 19.15 -14.65 -21.07
C THR A 4 18.52 -13.79 -19.97
N GLU A 5 17.91 -12.67 -20.35
CA GLU A 5 17.24 -11.75 -19.42
C GLU A 5 16.01 -12.41 -18.76
N ASP A 6 15.21 -13.16 -19.54
CA ASP A 6 14.07 -13.93 -19.02
C ASP A 6 14.53 -14.99 -18.01
N LYS A 7 15.64 -15.69 -18.31
CA LYS A 7 16.20 -16.70 -17.41
C LYS A 7 16.72 -16.08 -16.11
N GLU A 8 17.40 -14.94 -16.18
CA GLU A 8 17.86 -14.21 -15.00
C GLU A 8 16.71 -13.68 -14.14
N LEU A 9 15.63 -13.22 -14.76
CA LEU A 9 14.43 -12.79 -14.05
C LEU A 9 13.72 -13.99 -13.40
N TYR A 10 13.60 -15.10 -14.11
CA TYR A 10 13.06 -16.36 -13.57
C TYR A 10 13.84 -16.82 -12.33
N GLU A 11 15.18 -16.87 -12.42
CA GLU A 11 16.02 -17.28 -11.28
C GLU A 11 15.83 -16.32 -10.10
N ARG A 12 15.90 -15.00 -10.33
CA ARG A 12 15.65 -14.01 -9.27
C ARG A 12 14.30 -14.18 -8.58
N LEU A 13 13.23 -14.41 -9.34
CA LEU A 13 11.89 -14.67 -8.81
C LEU A 13 11.85 -15.99 -8.02
N ARG A 14 12.56 -17.02 -8.48
CA ARG A 14 12.59 -18.32 -7.81
C ARG A 14 13.35 -18.24 -6.48
N THR A 15 14.50 -17.57 -6.46
CA THR A 15 15.32 -17.37 -5.26
C THR A 15 14.60 -16.48 -4.23
N SER A 16 13.81 -15.51 -4.68
CA SER A 16 12.99 -14.67 -3.80
C SER A 16 11.73 -15.36 -3.25
N GLY A 17 11.51 -16.63 -3.60
CA GLY A 17 10.45 -17.46 -3.02
C GLY A 17 9.17 -17.55 -3.85
N VAL A 18 9.12 -16.96 -5.05
CA VAL A 18 7.97 -17.10 -5.95
C VAL A 18 7.85 -18.55 -6.43
N ARG A 19 6.61 -19.09 -6.45
CA ARG A 19 6.34 -20.45 -6.96
C ARG A 19 6.81 -20.58 -8.41
N LYS A 20 7.45 -21.71 -8.75
CA LYS A 20 7.99 -22.02 -10.09
C LYS A 20 7.07 -21.61 -11.26
N LYS A 21 5.78 -21.96 -11.18
CA LYS A 21 4.81 -21.67 -12.25
C LYS A 21 4.60 -20.18 -12.46
N VAL A 22 4.48 -19.41 -11.38
CA VAL A 22 4.29 -17.96 -11.41
C VAL A 22 5.58 -17.26 -11.84
N ALA A 23 6.73 -17.69 -11.31
CA ALA A 23 8.03 -17.17 -11.71
C ALA A 23 8.26 -17.30 -13.22
N ARG A 24 7.84 -18.43 -13.82
CA ARG A 24 7.93 -18.65 -15.28
C ARG A 24 6.97 -17.75 -16.06
N GLN A 25 5.72 -17.63 -15.62
CA GLN A 25 4.75 -16.76 -16.29
C GLN A 25 5.15 -15.28 -16.24
N LEU A 26 5.80 -14.85 -15.16
CA LEU A 26 6.27 -13.47 -14.99
C LEU A 26 7.59 -13.21 -15.71
N SER A 27 8.45 -14.22 -15.85
CA SER A 27 9.71 -14.08 -16.59
C SER A 27 9.51 -13.93 -18.09
N ASP A 28 8.38 -14.41 -18.63
CA ASP A 28 8.07 -14.33 -20.07
C ASP A 28 7.47 -12.95 -20.45
N LEU A 29 7.10 -12.11 -19.47
CA LEU A 29 6.49 -10.79 -19.68
C LEU A 29 7.34 -9.79 -20.49
N PRO A 30 8.67 -9.67 -20.30
CA PRO A 30 9.49 -8.75 -21.08
C PRO A 30 9.45 -9.11 -22.57
N SER A 31 9.60 -10.40 -22.88
CA SER A 31 9.47 -10.95 -24.23
C SER A 31 8.07 -10.74 -24.83
N GLU A 32 7.00 -10.87 -24.03
CA GLU A 32 5.63 -10.57 -24.48
C GLU A 32 5.45 -9.06 -24.79
N ALA A 33 6.04 -8.17 -23.99
CA ALA A 33 5.97 -6.73 -24.20
C ALA A 33 6.73 -6.28 -25.47
N GLU A 34 7.90 -6.86 -25.74
CA GLU A 34 8.67 -6.61 -26.97
C GLU A 34 7.93 -7.06 -28.23
N SER A 35 7.12 -8.13 -28.14
CA SER A 35 6.34 -8.64 -29.27
C SER A 35 5.16 -7.75 -29.66
N GLY A 36 4.87 -6.69 -28.89
CA GLY A 36 3.70 -5.82 -29.09
C GLY A 36 2.36 -6.51 -28.76
N ALA A 37 2.39 -7.75 -28.30
CA ALA A 37 1.21 -8.48 -27.88
C ALA A 37 0.68 -7.94 -26.55
N LYS A 38 -0.65 -7.89 -26.43
CA LYS A 38 -1.29 -7.53 -25.16
C LYS A 38 -1.02 -8.64 -24.15
N VAL A 39 -0.30 -8.32 -23.08
CA VAL A 39 -0.05 -9.21 -21.93
C VAL A 39 -1.36 -9.89 -21.50
N PRO A 40 -1.42 -11.21 -21.32
CA PRO A 40 -2.68 -11.86 -20.96
C PRO A 40 -3.13 -11.48 -19.54
N LYS A 41 -4.45 -11.54 -19.31
CA LYS A 41 -5.07 -11.09 -18.05
C LYS A 41 -4.48 -11.77 -16.79
N PRO A 42 -4.24 -13.09 -16.77
CA PRO A 42 -3.70 -13.76 -15.59
C PRO A 42 -2.33 -13.23 -15.15
N GLN A 43 -1.47 -12.83 -16.10
CA GLN A 43 -0.16 -12.28 -15.82
C GLN A 43 -0.25 -10.87 -15.23
N ARG A 44 -1.16 -10.03 -15.76
CA ARG A 44 -1.44 -8.70 -15.17
C ARG A 44 -1.92 -8.82 -13.72
N GLU A 45 -2.89 -9.68 -13.47
CA GLU A 45 -3.40 -9.93 -12.11
C GLU A 45 -2.31 -10.48 -11.18
N ALA A 46 -1.37 -11.28 -11.70
CA ALA A 46 -0.25 -11.77 -10.91
C ALA A 46 0.71 -10.65 -10.50
N VAL A 47 0.94 -9.67 -11.38
CA VAL A 47 1.72 -8.46 -11.06
C VAL A 47 0.99 -7.60 -10.03
N GLU A 48 -0.30 -7.33 -10.22
CA GLU A 48 -1.11 -6.55 -9.27
C GLU A 48 -1.09 -7.18 -7.87
N ARG A 49 -1.27 -8.50 -7.76
CA ARG A 49 -1.17 -9.22 -6.47
C ARG A 49 0.20 -9.10 -5.83
N LEU A 50 1.28 -9.07 -6.62
CA LEU A 50 2.63 -8.85 -6.09
C LEU A 50 2.82 -7.42 -5.60
N GLU A 51 2.28 -6.43 -6.31
CA GLU A 51 2.32 -5.02 -5.89
C GLU A 51 1.54 -4.79 -4.59
N GLU A 52 0.36 -5.39 -4.46
CA GLU A 52 -0.43 -5.36 -3.22
C GLU A 52 0.35 -5.98 -2.05
N ALA A 53 0.92 -7.18 -2.24
CA ALA A 53 1.72 -7.83 -1.22
C ALA A 53 2.96 -7.00 -0.84
N VAL A 54 3.64 -6.40 -1.81
CA VAL A 54 4.77 -5.50 -1.54
C VAL A 54 4.32 -4.24 -0.79
N SER A 55 3.16 -3.68 -1.13
CA SER A 55 2.58 -2.52 -0.45
C SER A 55 2.25 -2.84 1.02
N GLU A 56 1.65 -3.99 1.27
CA GLU A 56 1.35 -4.48 2.62
C GLU A 56 2.64 -4.72 3.42
N LEU A 57 3.61 -5.43 2.85
CA LEU A 57 4.91 -5.68 3.48
C LEU A 57 5.67 -4.37 3.75
N ARG A 58 5.63 -3.41 2.83
CA ARG A 58 6.17 -2.05 3.07
C ARG A 58 5.44 -1.36 4.21
N GLY A 59 4.12 -1.52 4.31
CA GLY A 59 3.33 -1.05 5.45
C GLY A 59 3.80 -1.65 6.78
N HIS A 60 4.12 -2.94 6.81
CA HIS A 60 4.63 -3.61 8.01
C HIS A 60 6.06 -3.23 8.36
N VAL A 61 6.96 -3.20 7.37
CA VAL A 61 8.38 -2.83 7.55
C VAL A 61 8.53 -1.36 7.91
N ALA A 62 7.71 -0.47 7.34
CA ALA A 62 7.70 0.95 7.67
C ALA A 62 7.01 1.25 9.02
N HIS A 63 6.57 0.23 9.76
CA HIS A 63 5.75 0.38 10.96
C HIS A 63 4.54 1.31 10.73
N GLY A 64 3.60 0.91 9.86
CA GLY A 64 2.27 1.50 9.69
C GLY A 64 2.22 3.01 9.92
N ASP A 65 2.64 3.79 8.91
CA ASP A 65 2.75 5.25 8.88
C ASP A 65 2.45 5.96 10.23
N ARG A 66 3.38 5.83 11.20
CA ARG A 66 3.26 6.43 12.55
C ARG A 66 2.87 7.91 12.48
N ARG A 67 3.24 8.58 11.39
CA ARG A 67 2.90 9.97 11.10
C ARG A 67 1.40 10.15 10.84
N ALA A 68 0.75 9.25 10.11
CA ALA A 68 -0.70 9.25 9.93
C ALA A 68 -1.44 9.00 11.25
N ALA A 69 -1.00 8.01 12.04
CA ALA A 69 -1.57 7.74 13.37
C ALA A 69 -1.40 8.95 14.32
N GLY A 70 -0.22 9.58 14.32
CA GLY A 70 0.05 10.81 15.08
C GLY A 70 -0.83 11.99 14.66
N ARG A 71 -1.00 12.20 13.34
CA ARG A 71 -1.91 13.24 12.80
C ARG A 71 -3.36 13.00 13.22
N LYS A 72 -3.83 11.74 13.19
CA LYS A 72 -5.17 11.36 13.66
C LYS A 72 -5.34 11.66 15.15
N ALA A 73 -4.37 11.24 15.98
CA ALA A 73 -4.39 11.50 17.42
C ALA A 73 -4.39 13.01 17.75
N ALA A 74 -3.58 13.81 17.04
CA ALA A 74 -3.54 15.25 17.20
C ALA A 74 -4.89 15.92 16.86
N ARG A 75 -5.51 15.55 15.74
CA ARG A 75 -6.85 16.03 15.36
C ARG A 75 -7.89 15.68 16.42
N SER A 76 -7.88 14.46 16.95
CA SER A 76 -8.80 14.05 18.01
C SER A 76 -8.59 14.83 19.32
N ARG A 77 -7.34 15.12 19.71
CA ARG A 77 -7.04 15.96 20.89
C ARG A 77 -7.59 17.38 20.71
N LYS A 78 -7.39 17.98 19.54
CA LYS A 78 -7.92 19.30 19.19
C LYS A 78 -9.45 19.34 19.29
N ALA A 79 -10.15 18.40 18.64
CA ALA A 79 -11.60 18.34 18.66
C ALA A 79 -12.18 18.17 20.09
N LYS A 80 -11.54 17.33 20.92
CA LYS A 80 -11.93 17.17 22.33
C LYS A 80 -11.71 18.44 23.16
N ALA A 81 -10.66 19.22 22.87
CA ALA A 81 -10.42 20.50 23.54
C ALA A 81 -11.48 21.54 23.14
N GLU A 82 -11.79 21.65 21.84
CA GLU A 82 -12.82 22.55 21.33
C GLU A 82 -14.20 22.22 21.92
N LYS A 83 -14.56 20.94 21.98
CA LYS A 83 -15.84 20.49 22.59
C LYS A 83 -15.94 20.89 24.06
N ARG A 84 -14.86 20.74 24.84
CA ARG A 84 -14.80 21.18 26.24
C ARG A 84 -14.94 22.70 26.37
N SER A 85 -14.23 23.45 25.53
CA SER A 85 -14.30 24.92 25.52
C SER A 85 -15.71 25.41 25.13
N ALA A 86 -16.33 24.81 24.12
CA ALA A 86 -17.69 25.14 23.69
C ALA A 86 -18.71 24.85 24.81
N ALA A 87 -18.60 23.71 25.49
CA ALA A 87 -19.44 23.38 26.63
C ALA A 87 -19.28 24.39 27.78
N GLY A 88 -18.05 24.78 28.11
CA GLY A 88 -17.77 25.80 29.12
C GLY A 88 -18.38 27.15 28.77
N ARG A 89 -18.19 27.62 27.52
CA ARG A 89 -18.82 28.87 27.04
C ARG A 89 -20.34 28.81 27.07
N LYS A 90 -20.93 27.68 26.69
CA LYS A 90 -22.39 27.46 26.77
C LYS A 90 -22.90 27.54 28.21
N ALA A 91 -22.20 26.91 29.15
CA ALA A 91 -22.55 26.95 30.57
C ALA A 91 -22.44 28.37 31.15
N ALA A 92 -21.37 29.10 30.82
CA ALA A 92 -21.20 30.49 31.25
C ALA A 92 -22.31 31.40 30.71
N ARG A 93 -22.64 31.29 29.42
CA ARG A 93 -23.77 32.02 28.81
C ARG A 93 -25.11 31.69 29.47
N ARG A 94 -25.32 30.43 29.87
CA ARG A 94 -26.54 30.02 30.58
C ARG A 94 -26.61 30.62 31.99
N ARG A 95 -25.48 30.65 32.71
CA ARG A 95 -25.39 31.28 34.04
C ARG A 95 -25.55 32.79 33.99
N ALA A 96 -25.05 33.46 32.95
CA ALA A 96 -25.22 34.91 32.77
C ALA A 96 -26.66 35.33 32.42
N LYS A 97 -27.54 34.37 32.09
CA LYS A 97 -28.97 34.59 31.82
C LYS A 97 -29.88 34.17 32.98
N ALA A 98 -29.32 33.51 34.00
CA ALA A 98 -30.02 33.15 35.24
C ALA A 98 -29.76 34.24 36.27
#